data_AF-A0A957J998-F1
#
_entry.id   AF-A0A957J998-F1
#
_cell.length_a   1.000
_cell.length_b   1.000
_cell.length_c   1.000
_cell.angle_alpha   90.00
_cell.angle_beta   90.00
_cell.angle_gamma   90.00
#
_symmetry.space_group_name_H-M   'P 1'
#
loop_
_entity.id
_entity.type
_entity.pdbx_description
1 polymer ?
#
loop_
_entity_poly.entity_id
_entity_poly.type
_entity_poly.pdbx_seq_one_letter_code
_entity_poly.pdbx_strand_id
1 'polypeptide(L)'
;MRKVTKLLSRRSPEEYVITQFEAQRDGALDDKGLALFEQSLAQSGKAQHWIKEQQELVYQLQLDALPTFSLSSAARLTVQQGLYKKLRRGTYRSGRRRLLVAMIVMALFAGIFMVIGSSIARPVIYYNYPDRPIIVEMQSAEAPLILSEGSPLGELRLQRFALAGGLRAIDAGQFMIDRENNIWLNSRNGRLLQFDQQLWHSFSFEDDLWRDGLGPITASNDDALWLGNSGFGVLRFDGESWQSAPFAGQFSGQHLMSATQGADGTLWLGTSGGLLRYDGFSWQLFNIQNGLPYGSISQLLANADGTIWFTSLQAPGLALFNGATTTLYSLPEQIQSYEVTALAAAPDGAIWLGTQNGLLRFDGNNWSERLVLDGAVDGWITSLAFSANGDLWTGTRAGLYQYDGENWASIDTSEPSNETIFDVEVDGTGTVWALTDSGLLRLDVAESEVAPIAEPEDIAP
;
A
#
# COMPACT_ATOMS: atom_id res chain seq x y z
N MET A 1 14.23 -2.49 45.07
CA MET A 1 13.48 -3.77 45.13
C MET A 1 12.45 -3.78 46.28
N ARG A 2 12.74 -4.26 47.51
CA ARG A 2 11.71 -4.41 48.58
C ARG A 2 10.95 -3.13 48.98
N LYS A 3 11.55 -1.94 48.89
CA LYS A 3 10.86 -0.65 49.12
C LYS A 3 9.92 -0.25 47.97
N VAL A 4 10.25 -0.61 46.73
CA VAL A 4 9.45 -0.32 45.52
C VAL A 4 8.20 -1.20 45.48
N THR A 5 8.35 -2.49 45.79
CA THR A 5 7.23 -3.44 45.86
C THR A 5 6.19 -3.05 46.92
N LYS A 6 6.62 -2.48 48.06
CA LYS A 6 5.74 -2.04 49.15
C LYS A 6 5.00 -0.72 48.86
N LEU A 7 5.53 0.10 47.96
CA LEU A 7 4.89 1.32 47.47
C LEU A 7 3.83 1.01 46.40
N LEU A 8 4.11 0.06 45.51
CA LEU A 8 3.20 -0.34 44.43
C LEU A 8 1.97 -1.12 44.95
N SER A 9 2.09 -1.89 46.03
CA SER A 9 0.97 -2.67 46.59
C SER A 9 -0.18 -1.83 47.19
N ARG A 10 0.01 -0.50 47.32
CA ARG A 10 -0.98 0.44 47.87
C ARG A 10 -1.82 1.16 46.81
N ARG A 11 -1.51 1.02 45.52
CA ARG A 11 -2.25 1.66 44.41
C ARG A 11 -3.46 0.85 43.96
N SER A 12 -4.37 1.47 43.21
CA SER A 12 -5.48 0.79 42.52
C SER A 12 -4.93 -0.12 41.41
N PRO A 13 -5.66 -1.17 40.96
CA PRO A 13 -5.18 -2.07 39.90
C PRO A 13 -4.84 -1.35 38.59
N GLU A 14 -5.50 -0.25 38.28
CA GLU A 14 -5.30 0.54 37.05
C GLU A 14 -4.01 1.37 37.11
N GLU A 15 -3.80 2.10 38.21
CA GLU A 15 -2.54 2.82 38.45
C GLU A 15 -1.34 1.86 38.55
N TYR A 16 -1.59 0.61 38.93
CA TYR A 16 -0.59 -0.45 39.05
C TYR A 16 -0.06 -0.93 37.70
N VAL A 17 -0.93 -1.10 36.70
CA VAL A 17 -0.55 -1.50 35.33
C VAL A 17 0.23 -0.38 34.63
N ILE A 18 -0.18 0.87 34.82
CA ILE A 18 0.52 2.03 34.25
C ILE A 18 1.95 2.14 34.82
N THR A 19 2.10 1.96 36.13
CA THR A 19 3.43 2.05 36.77
C THR A 19 4.34 0.87 36.40
N GLN A 20 3.78 -0.32 36.12
CA GLN A 20 4.53 -1.47 35.61
C GLN A 20 5.09 -1.20 34.21
N PHE A 21 4.26 -0.61 33.33
CA PHE A 21 4.66 -0.26 31.98
C PHE A 21 5.78 0.81 31.97
N GLU A 22 5.67 1.83 32.83
CA GLU A 22 6.70 2.86 32.99
C GLU A 22 8.02 2.30 33.53
N ALA A 23 7.98 1.41 34.53
CA ALA A 23 9.18 0.82 35.11
C ALA A 23 9.91 -0.17 34.17
N GLN A 24 9.17 -0.82 33.27
CA GLN A 24 9.73 -1.73 32.25
C GLN A 24 10.32 -0.93 31.07
N ARG A 25 9.69 0.17 30.68
CA ARG A 25 10.22 1.13 29.69
C ARG A 25 11.55 1.73 30.16
N ASP A 26 11.67 2.05 31.44
CA ASP A 26 12.85 2.72 32.00
C ASP A 26 13.95 1.73 32.46
N GLY A 27 13.82 0.41 32.17
CA GLY A 27 14.83 -0.62 32.46
C GLY A 27 15.03 -0.92 33.95
N ALA A 28 14.10 -0.52 34.81
CA ALA A 28 14.25 -0.57 36.27
C ALA A 28 13.88 -1.93 36.89
N LEU A 29 13.32 -2.87 36.10
CA LEU A 29 12.92 -4.22 36.51
C LEU A 29 13.49 -5.25 35.54
N ASP A 30 14.24 -6.22 36.08
CA ASP A 30 14.68 -7.41 35.35
C ASP A 30 13.61 -8.52 35.41
N ASP A 31 13.74 -9.56 34.57
CA ASP A 31 12.78 -10.68 34.47
C ASP A 31 12.52 -11.36 35.82
N LYS A 32 13.52 -11.36 36.69
CA LYS A 32 13.44 -11.94 38.05
C LYS A 32 12.65 -11.02 38.99
N GLY A 33 12.79 -9.71 38.84
CA GLY A 33 11.96 -8.70 39.50
C GLY A 33 10.50 -8.77 39.05
N LEU A 34 10.25 -9.01 37.76
CA LEU A 34 8.91 -9.18 37.19
C LEU A 34 8.20 -10.42 37.74
N ALA A 35 8.90 -11.57 37.79
CA ALA A 35 8.34 -12.81 38.32
C ALA A 35 7.98 -12.71 39.83
N LEU A 36 8.84 -12.06 40.63
CA LEU A 36 8.55 -11.81 42.06
C LEU A 36 7.39 -10.82 42.25
N PHE A 37 7.19 -9.92 41.30
CA PHE A 37 6.13 -8.92 41.29
C PHE A 37 4.76 -9.53 40.96
N GLU A 38 4.68 -10.35 39.91
CA GLU A 38 3.46 -11.10 39.54
C GLU A 38 3.01 -12.06 40.66
N GLN A 39 3.96 -12.68 41.36
CA GLN A 39 3.68 -13.54 42.51
C GLN A 39 3.04 -12.76 43.68
N SER A 40 3.41 -11.49 43.87
CA SER A 40 2.82 -10.62 44.89
C SER A 40 1.39 -10.19 44.55
N LEU A 41 1.08 -10.02 43.26
CA LEU A 41 -0.27 -9.65 42.79
C LEU A 41 -1.25 -10.83 42.93
N ALA A 42 -0.79 -12.04 42.60
CA ALA A 42 -1.57 -13.27 42.77
C ALA A 42 -1.93 -13.54 44.25
N GLN A 43 -1.11 -13.08 45.18
CA GLN A 43 -1.33 -13.24 46.62
C GLN A 43 -2.21 -12.14 47.25
N SER A 44 -2.45 -11.01 46.59
CA SER A 44 -3.09 -9.84 47.22
C SER A 44 -4.63 -9.87 47.19
N GLY A 45 -5.27 -10.90 46.62
CA GLY A 45 -6.74 -11.07 46.58
C GLY A 45 -7.53 -10.03 45.75
N LYS A 46 -6.91 -8.90 45.38
CA LYS A 46 -7.53 -7.79 44.62
C LYS A 46 -7.91 -8.20 43.19
N ALA A 47 -7.17 -9.10 42.56
CA ALA A 47 -7.45 -9.59 41.21
C ALA A 47 -8.79 -10.36 41.13
N GLN A 48 -9.17 -11.08 42.19
CA GLN A 48 -10.42 -11.84 42.20
C GLN A 48 -11.66 -10.96 42.33
N HIS A 49 -11.56 -9.80 43.00
CA HIS A 49 -12.68 -8.88 43.15
C HIS A 49 -12.98 -8.12 41.85
N TRP A 50 -11.93 -7.69 41.15
CA TRP A 50 -12.03 -7.02 39.84
C TRP A 50 -12.64 -7.95 38.77
N ILE A 51 -12.22 -9.22 38.72
CA ILE A 51 -12.80 -10.23 37.80
C ILE A 51 -14.31 -10.41 38.05
N LYS A 52 -14.76 -10.30 39.30
CA LYS A 52 -16.16 -10.50 39.67
C LYS A 52 -17.05 -9.31 39.26
N GLU A 53 -16.55 -8.08 39.37
CA GLU A 53 -17.27 -6.87 38.88
C GLU A 53 -17.42 -6.87 37.36
N GLN A 54 -16.40 -7.33 36.62
CA GLN A 54 -16.47 -7.42 35.16
C GLN A 54 -17.49 -8.48 34.68
N GLN A 55 -17.71 -9.54 35.46
CA GLN A 55 -18.71 -10.58 35.14
C GLN A 55 -20.17 -10.10 35.27
N GLU A 56 -20.47 -9.21 36.21
CA GLU A 56 -21.83 -8.67 36.40
C GLU A 56 -22.20 -7.64 35.31
N LEU A 57 -21.24 -6.87 34.82
CA LEU A 57 -21.42 -5.86 33.76
C LEU A 57 -21.76 -6.50 32.40
N VAL A 58 -21.17 -7.67 32.10
CA VAL A 58 -21.41 -8.43 30.86
C VAL A 58 -22.81 -9.07 30.85
N TYR A 59 -23.36 -9.43 32.01
CA TYR A 59 -24.67 -10.07 32.11
C TYR A 59 -25.84 -9.10 31.83
N GLN A 60 -25.66 -7.81 32.14
CA GLN A 60 -26.67 -6.76 31.88
C GLN A 60 -26.78 -6.40 30.39
N LEU A 61 -25.69 -6.45 29.63
CA LEU A 61 -25.64 -6.04 28.22
C LEU A 61 -26.25 -7.08 27.24
N GLN A 62 -26.48 -8.32 27.69
CA GLN A 62 -26.95 -9.42 26.83
C GLN A 62 -28.47 -9.45 26.56
N LEU A 63 -29.28 -8.65 27.27
CA LEU A 63 -30.75 -8.71 27.15
C LEU A 63 -31.35 -7.77 26.08
N ASP A 64 -30.63 -6.73 25.64
CA ASP A 64 -31.23 -5.63 24.86
C ASP A 64 -30.98 -5.67 23.33
N ALA A 65 -30.26 -6.66 22.80
CA ALA A 65 -29.86 -6.65 21.38
C ALA A 65 -30.11 -7.99 20.66
N LEU A 66 -31.33 -8.20 20.14
CA LEU A 66 -31.56 -9.19 19.07
C LEU A 66 -32.58 -8.66 18.04
N PRO A 67 -32.18 -8.56 16.76
CA PRO A 67 -33.05 -8.93 15.65
C PRO A 67 -32.45 -10.03 14.75
N THR A 68 -33.38 -10.65 14.03
CA THR A 68 -33.41 -11.87 13.21
C THR A 68 -32.59 -11.89 11.90
N PHE A 69 -32.07 -13.08 11.53
CA PHE A 69 -32.11 -13.82 10.22
C PHE A 69 -30.86 -14.73 10.10
N SER A 70 -30.97 -16.06 10.24
CA SER A 70 -31.28 -17.14 9.28
C SER A 70 -30.04 -17.82 8.66
N LEU A 71 -29.78 -19.06 9.11
CA LEU A 71 -29.27 -20.20 8.33
C LEU A 71 -29.42 -21.48 9.18
N SER A 72 -29.67 -22.59 8.48
CA SER A 72 -30.45 -23.77 8.88
C SER A 72 -29.91 -24.65 10.01
N SER A 73 -30.86 -25.17 10.79
CA SER A 73 -30.76 -25.89 12.06
C SER A 73 -30.18 -27.32 12.04
N ALA A 74 -29.48 -27.76 10.99
CA ALA A 74 -29.06 -29.16 10.86
C ALA A 74 -27.60 -29.46 11.28
N ALA A 75 -26.70 -28.47 11.29
CA ALA A 75 -25.31 -28.67 11.72
C ALA A 75 -25.09 -28.48 13.23
N ARG A 76 -26.07 -27.92 13.95
CA ARG A 76 -25.91 -27.54 15.37
C ARG A 76 -26.19 -28.68 16.36
N LEU A 77 -26.80 -29.80 15.94
CA LEU A 77 -27.18 -30.88 16.88
C LEU A 77 -26.24 -32.09 16.93
N THR A 78 -25.45 -32.35 15.88
CA THR A 78 -24.67 -33.61 15.79
C THR A 78 -23.39 -33.58 16.63
N VAL A 79 -22.78 -32.41 16.82
CA VAL A 79 -21.57 -32.26 17.66
C VAL A 79 -21.92 -32.15 19.16
N GLN A 80 -23.05 -31.52 19.50
CA GLN A 80 -23.46 -31.35 20.91
C GLN A 80 -23.96 -32.65 21.56
N GLN A 81 -24.63 -33.54 20.83
CA GLN A 81 -25.15 -34.79 21.43
C GLN A 81 -24.09 -35.91 21.55
N GLY A 82 -23.01 -35.86 20.75
CA GLY A 82 -21.92 -36.84 20.78
C GLY A 82 -21.01 -36.71 22.00
N LEU A 83 -20.63 -35.48 22.38
CA LEU A 83 -19.79 -35.23 23.55
C LEU A 83 -20.54 -35.45 24.87
N TYR A 84 -21.83 -35.10 24.92
CA TYR A 84 -22.64 -35.21 26.15
C TYR A 84 -22.91 -36.67 26.55
N LYS A 85 -23.03 -37.60 25.59
CA LYS A 85 -23.20 -39.04 25.87
C LYS A 85 -21.91 -39.74 26.34
N LYS A 86 -20.73 -39.29 25.91
CA LYS A 86 -19.43 -39.84 26.38
C LYS A 86 -19.05 -39.38 27.79
N LEU A 87 -19.49 -38.20 28.22
CA LEU A 87 -19.25 -37.68 29.57
C LEU A 87 -20.10 -38.34 30.67
N ARG A 88 -21.19 -39.04 30.33
CA ARG A 88 -22.12 -39.63 31.32
C ARG A 88 -21.78 -41.07 31.76
N ARG A 89 -20.83 -41.77 31.13
CA ARG A 89 -20.55 -43.21 31.42
C ARG A 89 -19.15 -43.55 31.95
N GLY A 90 -18.31 -42.58 32.31
CA GLY A 90 -16.98 -42.85 32.90
C GLY A 90 -16.86 -42.41 34.36
N THR A 91 -16.71 -43.35 35.28
CA THR A 91 -16.46 -43.12 36.71
C THR A 91 -15.05 -42.57 36.97
N TYR A 92 -14.91 -41.25 37.09
CA TYR A 92 -13.65 -40.61 37.52
C TYR A 92 -13.73 -40.15 38.98
N ARG A 93 -12.96 -40.81 39.86
CA ARG A 93 -12.76 -40.44 41.27
C ARG A 93 -11.59 -39.45 41.41
N SER A 94 -11.88 -38.16 41.46
CA SER A 94 -11.16 -37.11 42.23
C SER A 94 -11.50 -35.70 41.69
N GLY A 95 -11.84 -34.77 42.58
CA GLY A 95 -12.33 -33.42 42.24
C GLY A 95 -11.31 -32.52 41.51
N ARG A 96 -10.00 -32.76 41.64
CA ARG A 96 -8.96 -31.94 40.99
C ARG A 96 -8.87 -32.14 39.47
N ARG A 97 -9.22 -33.31 38.95
CA ARG A 97 -9.22 -33.56 37.50
C ARG A 97 -10.46 -32.98 36.79
N ARG A 98 -11.58 -32.79 37.50
CA ARG A 98 -12.76 -32.04 37.01
C ARG A 98 -12.44 -30.57 36.77
N LEU A 99 -11.71 -29.96 37.70
CA LEU A 99 -11.29 -28.57 37.58
C LEU A 99 -10.26 -28.40 36.46
N LEU A 100 -9.30 -29.31 36.34
CA LEU A 100 -8.24 -29.21 35.34
C LEU A 100 -8.79 -29.36 33.91
N VAL A 101 -9.69 -30.31 33.65
CA VAL A 101 -10.30 -30.49 32.32
C VAL A 101 -11.27 -29.35 32.01
N ALA A 102 -12.03 -28.85 33.00
CA ALA A 102 -12.87 -27.65 32.82
C ALA A 102 -12.04 -26.38 32.60
N MET A 103 -10.88 -26.24 33.25
CA MET A 103 -9.94 -25.12 33.05
C MET A 103 -9.22 -25.20 31.72
N ILE A 104 -8.87 -26.40 31.21
CA ILE A 104 -8.27 -26.56 29.88
C ILE A 104 -9.30 -26.27 28.79
N VAL A 105 -10.55 -26.73 28.95
CA VAL A 105 -11.64 -26.40 28.03
C VAL A 105 -11.99 -24.91 28.10
N MET A 106 -12.03 -24.29 29.30
CA MET A 106 -12.24 -22.84 29.43
C MET A 106 -11.05 -22.00 28.97
N ALA A 107 -9.81 -22.48 29.08
CA ALA A 107 -8.63 -21.79 28.55
C ALA A 107 -8.59 -21.88 27.02
N LEU A 108 -8.99 -23.01 26.44
CA LEU A 108 -9.19 -23.15 24.99
C LEU A 108 -10.35 -22.27 24.50
N PHE A 109 -11.43 -22.14 25.28
CA PHE A 109 -12.54 -21.22 24.95
C PHE A 109 -12.18 -19.74 25.20
N ALA A 110 -11.37 -19.40 26.19
CA ALA A 110 -10.91 -18.03 26.47
C ALA A 110 -9.88 -17.55 25.43
N GLY A 111 -9.01 -18.44 24.95
CA GLY A 111 -8.15 -18.17 23.80
C GLY A 111 -8.94 -17.97 22.49
N ILE A 112 -10.13 -18.57 22.38
CA ILE A 112 -11.05 -18.39 21.25
C ILE A 112 -11.96 -17.15 21.43
N PHE A 113 -12.22 -16.69 22.67
CA PHE A 113 -13.07 -15.53 22.95
C PHE A 113 -12.34 -14.19 23.11
N MET A 114 -11.02 -14.19 23.27
CA MET A 114 -10.21 -12.97 23.09
C MET A 114 -10.27 -12.46 21.63
N VAL A 115 -10.90 -13.22 20.72
CA VAL A 115 -11.11 -12.91 19.31
C VAL A 115 -12.50 -12.30 19.01
N ILE A 116 -13.46 -12.27 19.93
CA ILE A 116 -14.81 -11.74 19.59
C ILE A 116 -15.40 -10.95 20.75
N GLY A 117 -15.29 -9.61 20.71
CA GLY A 117 -15.85 -8.77 21.77
C GLY A 117 -15.72 -7.24 21.68
N SER A 118 -15.72 -6.62 20.50
CA SER A 118 -16.21 -5.23 20.33
C SER A 118 -16.36 -4.86 18.85
N SER A 119 -17.61 -4.75 18.38
CA SER A 119 -17.96 -3.98 17.17
C SER A 119 -18.18 -2.55 17.67
N ILE A 120 -17.34 -1.56 17.38
CA ILE A 120 -17.12 -0.93 16.07
C ILE A 120 -15.59 -0.74 15.87
N ALA A 121 -15.11 -0.99 14.64
CA ALA A 121 -13.73 -1.32 14.25
C ALA A 121 -13.34 -2.78 14.54
N ARG A 122 -13.36 -3.61 13.49
CA ARG A 122 -12.82 -4.98 13.54
C ARG A 122 -11.33 -4.90 13.87
N PRO A 123 -10.82 -5.51 14.94
CA PRO A 123 -9.38 -5.64 15.11
C PRO A 123 -8.90 -6.67 14.08
N VAL A 124 -8.27 -6.20 13.01
CA VAL A 124 -7.39 -7.03 12.21
C VAL A 124 -6.25 -7.44 13.14
N ILE A 125 -6.23 -8.72 13.54
CA ILE A 125 -5.10 -9.27 14.27
C ILE A 125 -3.97 -9.38 13.25
N TYR A 126 -3.03 -8.43 13.31
CA TYR A 126 -1.83 -8.47 12.48
C TYR A 126 -0.91 -9.57 13.01
N TYR A 127 -0.84 -10.67 12.27
CA TYR A 127 0.21 -11.63 12.49
C TYR A 127 1.50 -11.01 11.96
N ASN A 128 2.40 -10.68 12.88
CA ASN A 128 3.80 -10.46 12.54
C ASN A 128 4.32 -11.83 12.06
N TYR A 129 4.41 -12.03 10.75
CA TYR A 129 5.00 -13.21 10.14
C TYR A 129 6.36 -12.86 9.50
N PRO A 130 7.39 -12.48 10.29
CA PRO A 130 8.72 -12.34 9.74
C PRO A 130 9.28 -13.67 9.22
N ASP A 131 8.67 -14.81 9.61
CA ASP A 131 9.21 -16.15 9.36
C ASP A 131 8.29 -17.08 8.55
N ARG A 132 7.16 -16.61 8.00
CA ARG A 132 6.44 -17.40 6.99
C ARG A 132 6.94 -17.04 5.60
N PRO A 133 7.43 -18.01 4.81
CA PRO A 133 7.72 -17.74 3.42
C PRO A 133 6.42 -17.35 2.72
N ILE A 134 6.42 -16.19 2.07
CA ILE A 134 5.37 -15.82 1.15
C ILE A 134 5.69 -16.53 -0.15
N ILE A 135 4.84 -17.48 -0.52
CA ILE A 135 4.99 -18.21 -1.78
C ILE A 135 4.31 -17.38 -2.85
N VAL A 136 5.12 -16.92 -3.80
CA VAL A 136 4.66 -16.25 -5.01
C VAL A 136 4.93 -17.20 -6.16
N GLU A 137 3.86 -17.66 -6.80
CA GLU A 137 3.96 -18.52 -7.96
C GLU A 137 3.78 -17.69 -9.22
N MET A 138 4.78 -17.77 -10.10
CA MET A 138 4.67 -17.27 -11.46
C MET A 138 3.89 -18.29 -12.29
N GLN A 139 2.77 -17.87 -12.88
CA GLN A 139 2.00 -18.71 -13.79
C GLN A 139 2.67 -18.77 -15.17
N SER A 140 2.18 -19.66 -16.03
CA SER A 140 2.69 -19.76 -17.40
C SER A 140 2.59 -18.43 -18.13
N ALA A 141 3.67 -18.06 -18.79
CA ALA A 141 3.72 -16.88 -19.63
C ALA A 141 2.71 -16.98 -20.79
N GLU A 142 1.99 -15.91 -21.05
CA GLU A 142 0.97 -15.82 -22.11
C GLU A 142 1.44 -14.86 -23.20
N ALA A 143 1.29 -15.25 -24.47
CA ALA A 143 1.58 -14.34 -25.57
C ALA A 143 0.60 -13.16 -25.57
N PRO A 144 1.06 -11.93 -25.84
CA PRO A 144 0.19 -10.77 -25.88
C PRO A 144 -0.79 -10.87 -27.04
N LEU A 145 -2.04 -10.53 -26.76
CA LEU A 145 -3.04 -10.34 -27.80
C LEU A 145 -2.99 -8.88 -28.28
N ILE A 146 -2.47 -8.67 -29.49
CA ILE A 146 -2.51 -7.37 -30.16
C ILE A 146 -3.95 -7.12 -30.62
N LEU A 147 -4.56 -6.05 -30.11
CA LEU A 147 -5.94 -5.67 -30.41
C LEU A 147 -6.02 -4.84 -31.69
N SER A 148 -5.06 -3.94 -31.88
CA SER A 148 -4.93 -3.13 -33.08
C SER A 148 -3.51 -2.59 -33.22
N GLU A 149 -3.14 -2.32 -34.47
CA GLU A 149 -1.97 -1.51 -34.82
C GLU A 149 -2.50 -0.32 -35.63
N GLY A 150 -2.20 0.88 -35.15
CA GLY A 150 -2.56 2.12 -35.83
C GLY A 150 -1.64 2.38 -37.01
N SER A 151 -2.18 3.04 -38.05
CA SER A 151 -1.32 3.70 -39.04
C SER A 151 -0.56 4.85 -38.39
N PRO A 152 0.61 5.26 -38.92
CA PRO A 152 1.36 6.38 -38.37
C PRO A 152 0.47 7.64 -38.24
N LEU A 153 0.33 8.16 -37.02
CA LEU A 153 -0.29 9.45 -36.75
C LEU A 153 0.81 10.50 -36.71
N GLY A 154 1.15 11.03 -37.89
CA GLY A 154 2.37 11.82 -38.04
C GLY A 154 3.60 10.94 -37.81
N GLU A 155 4.41 11.28 -36.81
CA GLU A 155 5.57 10.51 -36.39
C GLU A 155 5.23 9.41 -35.36
N LEU A 156 3.98 9.24 -34.91
CA LEU A 156 3.68 8.25 -33.86
C LEU A 156 3.15 6.94 -34.45
N ARG A 157 3.65 5.79 -33.96
CA ARG A 157 3.06 4.47 -34.23
C ARG A 157 2.34 3.97 -32.99
N LEU A 158 1.08 3.57 -33.15
CA LEU A 158 0.24 3.09 -32.05
C LEU A 158 0.09 1.57 -32.10
N GLN A 159 0.24 0.90 -30.95
CA GLN A 159 -0.11 -0.51 -30.80
C GLN A 159 -0.93 -0.71 -29.52
N ARG A 160 -1.94 -1.58 -29.58
CA ARG A 160 -2.78 -1.92 -28.43
C ARG A 160 -2.65 -3.38 -28.06
N PHE A 161 -2.53 -3.63 -26.76
CA PHE A 161 -2.43 -4.96 -26.18
C PHE A 161 -3.58 -5.19 -25.21
N ALA A 162 -4.22 -6.35 -25.28
CA ALA A 162 -5.11 -6.80 -24.22
C ALA A 162 -4.31 -7.05 -22.95
N LEU A 163 -4.90 -6.73 -21.79
CA LEU A 163 -4.36 -7.14 -20.50
C LEU A 163 -4.56 -8.64 -20.29
N ALA A 164 -3.55 -9.31 -19.74
CA ALA A 164 -3.60 -10.74 -19.47
C ALA A 164 -4.55 -11.10 -18.33
N GLY A 165 -4.94 -12.38 -18.28
CA GLY A 165 -5.72 -12.96 -17.18
C GLY A 165 -7.12 -12.37 -16.98
N GLY A 166 -7.63 -11.57 -17.92
CA GLY A 166 -8.93 -10.89 -17.81
C GLY A 166 -8.93 -9.71 -16.84
N LEU A 167 -7.76 -9.15 -16.52
CA LEU A 167 -7.67 -7.91 -15.77
C LEU A 167 -8.29 -6.76 -16.58
N ARG A 168 -9.12 -5.93 -15.94
CA ARG A 168 -9.61 -4.69 -16.53
C ARG A 168 -8.76 -3.54 -16.01
N ALA A 169 -8.47 -2.57 -16.86
CA ALA A 169 -7.65 -1.41 -16.48
C ALA A 169 -8.22 -0.64 -15.28
N ILE A 170 -9.56 -0.53 -15.17
CA ILE A 170 -10.23 0.11 -14.02
C ILE A 170 -9.97 -0.59 -12.68
N ASP A 171 -9.60 -1.87 -12.70
CA ASP A 171 -9.29 -2.64 -11.49
C ASP A 171 -7.78 -2.59 -11.15
N ALA A 172 -6.96 -1.94 -11.99
CA ALA A 172 -5.54 -1.73 -11.72
C ALA A 172 -5.34 -0.80 -10.52
N GLY A 173 -4.31 -1.08 -9.73
CA GLY A 173 -3.88 -0.25 -8.62
C GLY A 173 -2.83 0.75 -9.10
N GLN A 174 -1.63 0.25 -9.39
CA GLN A 174 -0.50 1.02 -9.89
C GLN A 174 0.09 0.38 -11.15
N PHE A 175 0.53 1.24 -12.06
CA PHE A 175 1.25 0.94 -13.28
C PHE A 175 2.65 1.56 -13.17
N MET A 176 3.68 0.83 -13.58
CA MET A 176 5.05 1.36 -13.60
C MET A 176 5.89 0.63 -14.64
N ILE A 177 6.99 1.26 -15.04
CA ILE A 177 8.01 0.67 -15.91
C ILE A 177 9.28 0.50 -15.10
N ASP A 178 9.82 -0.71 -15.07
CA ASP A 178 11.12 -0.96 -14.43
C ASP A 178 12.27 -0.56 -15.36
N ARG A 179 13.51 -0.67 -14.88
CA ARG A 179 14.69 -0.23 -15.63
C ARG A 179 15.06 -1.11 -16.81
N GLU A 180 14.55 -2.34 -16.84
CA GLU A 180 14.66 -3.23 -17.99
C GLU A 180 13.54 -2.97 -19.01
N ASN A 181 12.71 -1.94 -18.76
CA ASN A 181 11.52 -1.57 -19.50
C ASN A 181 10.40 -2.63 -19.44
N ASN A 182 10.39 -3.49 -18.42
CA ASN A 182 9.22 -4.33 -18.16
C ASN A 182 8.12 -3.48 -17.53
N ILE A 183 6.89 -3.77 -17.93
CA ILE A 183 5.71 -3.08 -17.43
C ILE A 183 5.11 -3.89 -16.32
N TRP A 184 4.92 -3.27 -15.15
CA TRP A 184 4.30 -3.89 -14.00
C TRP A 184 2.96 -3.27 -13.70
N LEU A 185 1.99 -4.13 -13.44
CA LEU A 185 0.61 -3.77 -13.16
C LEU A 185 0.13 -4.59 -11.98
N ASN A 186 -0.21 -3.93 -10.89
CA ASN A 186 -0.94 -4.60 -9.81
C ASN A 186 -2.43 -4.31 -9.92
N SER A 187 -3.25 -5.15 -9.30
CA SER A 187 -4.68 -4.95 -9.21
C SER A 187 -5.13 -4.85 -7.76
N ARG A 188 -6.25 -4.16 -7.55
CA ARG A 188 -6.85 -4.02 -6.21
C ARG A 188 -7.36 -5.35 -5.64
N ASN A 189 -7.50 -6.38 -6.47
CA ASN A 189 -7.83 -7.76 -6.09
C ASN A 189 -6.60 -8.70 -6.09
N GLY A 190 -5.41 -8.10 -5.92
CA GLY A 190 -4.17 -8.80 -5.57
C GLY A 190 -3.53 -9.64 -6.66
N ARG A 191 -3.74 -9.27 -7.91
CA ARG A 191 -2.96 -9.79 -9.04
C ARG A 191 -1.80 -8.87 -9.31
N LEU A 192 -0.67 -9.46 -9.64
CA LEU A 192 0.47 -8.75 -10.18
C LEU A 192 0.77 -9.32 -11.56
N LEU A 193 0.85 -8.44 -12.55
CA LEU A 193 1.21 -8.77 -13.92
C LEU A 193 2.53 -8.05 -14.25
N GLN A 194 3.35 -8.72 -15.03
CA GLN A 194 4.50 -8.15 -15.71
C GLN A 194 4.33 -8.39 -17.21
N PHE A 195 4.65 -7.39 -18.02
CA PHE A 195 4.80 -7.54 -19.46
C PHE A 195 6.24 -7.20 -19.81
N ASP A 196 7.01 -8.19 -20.24
CA ASP A 196 8.42 -8.04 -20.66
C ASP A 196 8.55 -7.55 -22.12
N GLN A 197 7.47 -6.96 -22.64
CA GLN A 197 7.27 -6.56 -24.03
C GLN A 197 7.16 -7.71 -25.05
N GLN A 198 7.33 -8.96 -24.63
CA GLN A 198 7.13 -10.15 -25.46
C GLN A 198 6.02 -11.06 -24.94
N LEU A 199 5.90 -11.21 -23.63
CA LEU A 199 5.04 -12.13 -22.91
C LEU A 199 4.49 -11.47 -21.65
N TRP A 200 3.27 -11.85 -21.32
CA TRP A 200 2.66 -11.56 -20.04
C TRP A 200 3.00 -12.64 -19.02
N HIS A 201 3.53 -12.22 -17.88
CA HIS A 201 3.79 -13.03 -16.72
C HIS A 201 2.81 -12.64 -15.62
N SER A 202 2.13 -13.61 -15.03
CA SER A 202 1.23 -13.35 -13.90
C SER A 202 1.75 -13.99 -12.63
N PHE A 203 1.64 -13.26 -11.53
CA PHE A 203 2.08 -13.70 -10.22
C PHE A 203 0.86 -13.86 -9.32
N SER A 204 0.76 -15.03 -8.69
CA SER A 204 -0.24 -15.32 -7.68
C SER A 204 0.40 -15.53 -6.32
N PHE A 205 -0.23 -14.97 -5.30
CA PHE A 205 0.19 -15.08 -3.91
C PHE A 205 -0.66 -16.16 -3.22
N GLU A 206 -0.03 -17.15 -2.61
CA GLU A 206 -0.77 -18.21 -1.89
C GLU A 206 -1.46 -17.69 -0.62
N ASP A 207 -0.90 -16.64 0.00
CA ASP A 207 -1.47 -16.06 1.21
C ASP A 207 -2.60 -15.08 0.87
N ASP A 208 -3.81 -15.37 1.35
CA ASP A 208 -5.00 -14.54 1.17
C ASP A 208 -4.77 -13.08 1.64
N LEU A 209 -3.85 -12.83 2.57
CA LEU A 209 -3.48 -11.48 2.99
C LEU A 209 -2.91 -10.63 1.85
N TRP A 210 -2.20 -11.25 0.90
CA TRP A 210 -1.62 -10.58 -0.28
C TRP A 210 -2.56 -10.54 -1.47
N ARG A 211 -3.67 -11.30 -1.41
CA ARG A 211 -4.68 -11.33 -2.47
C ARG A 211 -5.69 -10.18 -2.41
N ASP A 212 -5.91 -9.56 -1.25
CA ASP A 212 -6.97 -8.56 -1.10
C ASP A 212 -6.45 -7.11 -0.92
N GLY A 213 -5.15 -6.85 -1.16
CA GLY A 213 -4.58 -5.56 -0.76
C GLY A 213 -3.17 -5.23 -1.25
N LEU A 214 -2.81 -5.62 -2.49
CA LEU A 214 -1.59 -5.09 -3.09
C LEU A 214 -1.65 -3.55 -3.11
N GLY A 215 -0.64 -2.94 -2.52
CA GLY A 215 -0.47 -1.50 -2.39
C GLY A 215 0.50 -0.98 -3.45
N PRO A 216 1.35 0.00 -3.11
CA PRO A 216 2.25 0.59 -4.09
C PRO A 216 3.36 -0.38 -4.50
N ILE A 217 3.75 -0.33 -5.76
CA ILE A 217 4.94 -0.96 -6.33
C ILE A 217 5.94 0.13 -6.75
N THR A 218 7.23 -0.09 -6.56
CA THR A 218 8.27 0.83 -7.04
C THR A 218 9.55 0.08 -7.37
N ALA A 219 10.25 0.55 -8.41
CA ALA A 219 11.57 0.04 -8.76
C ALA A 219 12.65 0.54 -7.81
N SER A 220 13.64 -0.32 -7.59
CA SER A 220 14.81 -0.07 -6.78
C SER A 220 16.03 0.24 -7.66
N ASN A 221 17.04 0.87 -7.06
CA ASN A 221 18.25 1.31 -7.73
C ASN A 221 19.21 0.16 -8.08
N ASP A 222 18.91 -1.03 -7.58
CA ASP A 222 19.58 -2.30 -7.85
C ASP A 222 18.69 -3.24 -8.66
N ASP A 223 17.75 -2.68 -9.42
CA ASP A 223 16.84 -3.36 -10.35
C ASP A 223 15.85 -4.33 -9.67
N ALA A 224 15.81 -4.32 -8.34
CA ALA A 224 14.77 -4.97 -7.57
C ALA A 224 13.44 -4.20 -7.62
N LEU A 225 12.34 -4.85 -7.24
CA LEU A 225 11.05 -4.20 -7.05
C LEU A 225 10.64 -4.27 -5.59
N TRP A 226 9.99 -3.22 -5.11
CA TRP A 226 9.35 -3.19 -3.80
C TRP A 226 7.85 -3.18 -4.00
N LEU A 227 7.15 -4.13 -3.36
CA LEU A 227 5.70 -4.25 -3.42
C LEU A 227 5.12 -4.15 -2.01
N GLY A 228 4.35 -3.11 -1.76
CA GLY A 228 3.61 -2.93 -0.53
C GLY A 228 2.35 -3.78 -0.49
N ASN A 229 1.92 -4.10 0.72
CA ASN A 229 0.59 -4.59 1.01
C ASN A 229 -0.06 -3.70 2.06
N SER A 230 -1.31 -3.31 1.79
CA SER A 230 -2.17 -2.51 2.66
C SER A 230 -2.39 -3.16 4.03
N GLY A 231 -1.44 -2.94 4.94
CA GLY A 231 -1.51 -3.30 6.35
C GLY A 231 -0.67 -4.52 6.76
N PHE A 232 -0.10 -5.28 5.81
CA PHE A 232 0.52 -6.58 6.10
C PHE A 232 2.01 -6.70 5.77
N GLY A 233 2.61 -5.73 5.08
CA GLY A 233 4.07 -5.66 4.95
C GLY A 233 4.55 -5.16 3.60
N VAL A 234 5.80 -5.47 3.32
CA VAL A 234 6.51 -5.08 2.10
C VAL A 234 7.27 -6.30 1.60
N LEU A 235 7.13 -6.60 0.31
CA LEU A 235 7.92 -7.59 -0.40
C LEU A 235 8.99 -6.89 -1.25
N ARG A 236 10.11 -7.58 -1.45
CA ARG A 236 11.14 -7.22 -2.42
C ARG A 236 11.28 -8.35 -3.44
N PHE A 237 11.31 -8.02 -4.73
CA PHE A 237 11.63 -8.93 -5.82
C PHE A 237 13.04 -8.65 -6.30
N ASP A 238 13.91 -9.65 -6.35
CA ASP A 238 15.31 -9.51 -6.81
C ASP A 238 15.54 -9.88 -8.27
N GLY A 239 14.46 -10.05 -9.05
CA GLY A 239 14.51 -10.55 -10.43
C GLY A 239 14.25 -12.06 -10.54
N GLU A 240 14.47 -12.82 -9.45
CA GLU A 240 14.25 -14.26 -9.43
C GLU A 240 13.18 -14.68 -8.41
N SER A 241 13.13 -14.03 -7.25
CA SER A 241 12.33 -14.45 -6.11
C SER A 241 11.75 -13.27 -5.32
N TRP A 242 10.56 -13.49 -4.76
CA TRP A 242 9.92 -12.56 -3.85
C TRP A 242 10.30 -12.88 -2.41
N GLN A 243 10.72 -11.86 -1.66
CA GLN A 243 11.19 -11.99 -0.30
C GLN A 243 10.50 -10.96 0.60
N SER A 244 10.10 -11.39 1.80
CA SER A 244 9.60 -10.48 2.83
C SER A 244 10.69 -9.53 3.26
N ALA A 245 10.43 -8.24 3.12
CA ALA A 245 11.29 -7.23 3.72
C ALA A 245 11.08 -7.20 5.24
N PRO A 246 12.09 -6.79 6.03
CA PRO A 246 11.96 -6.68 7.49
C PRO A 246 10.95 -5.60 7.92
N PHE A 247 9.66 -5.79 7.76
CA PHE A 247 8.64 -4.80 8.12
C PHE A 247 8.25 -4.94 9.59
N ALA A 248 8.41 -3.88 10.37
CA ALA A 248 8.14 -3.97 11.81
C ALA A 248 6.63 -4.02 12.09
N GLY A 249 6.20 -4.98 12.90
CA GLY A 249 4.79 -5.16 13.27
C GLY A 249 4.10 -3.95 13.93
N GLN A 250 4.87 -2.96 14.40
CA GLN A 250 4.33 -1.70 14.89
C GLN A 250 3.74 -0.80 13.78
N PHE A 251 4.11 -1.04 12.53
CA PHE A 251 3.53 -0.36 11.36
C PHE A 251 2.37 -1.16 10.76
N SER A 252 2.05 -2.33 11.31
CA SER A 252 0.92 -3.12 10.87
C SER A 252 -0.38 -2.33 11.04
N GLY A 253 -1.17 -2.31 9.98
CA GLY A 253 -2.39 -1.48 9.88
C GLY A 253 -2.21 -0.07 9.37
N GLN A 254 -0.99 0.33 9.01
CA GLN A 254 -0.80 1.45 8.10
C GLN A 254 -1.16 1.01 6.68
N HIS A 255 -2.06 1.73 6.03
CA HIS A 255 -2.33 1.53 4.60
C HIS A 255 -1.21 2.19 3.80
N LEU A 256 -0.50 1.40 3.00
CA LEU A 256 0.53 1.88 2.08
C LEU A 256 -0.18 2.43 0.84
N MET A 257 0.09 3.68 0.50
CA MET A 257 -0.62 4.43 -0.54
C MET A 257 0.27 4.74 -1.75
N SER A 258 1.54 5.05 -1.49
CA SER A 258 2.53 5.39 -2.50
C SER A 258 3.90 4.89 -2.08
N ALA A 259 4.78 4.71 -3.05
CA ALA A 259 6.17 4.34 -2.82
C ALA A 259 7.07 5.07 -3.81
N THR A 260 8.25 5.44 -3.36
CA THR A 260 9.32 5.95 -4.22
C THR A 260 10.66 5.58 -3.61
N GLN A 261 11.72 5.57 -4.40
CA GLN A 261 13.07 5.41 -3.88
C GLN A 261 13.88 6.68 -4.07
N GLY A 262 14.60 7.08 -3.02
CA GLY A 262 15.59 8.13 -3.08
C GLY A 262 16.79 7.74 -3.95
N ALA A 263 17.52 8.74 -4.43
CA ALA A 263 18.76 8.53 -5.20
C ALA A 263 19.83 7.76 -4.41
N ASP A 264 19.77 7.76 -3.08
CA ASP A 264 20.64 7.02 -2.17
C ASP A 264 20.21 5.55 -1.95
N GLY A 265 19.12 5.10 -2.60
CA GLY A 265 18.54 3.77 -2.41
C GLY A 265 17.58 3.66 -1.23
N THR A 266 17.36 4.73 -0.47
CA THR A 266 16.37 4.76 0.62
C THR A 266 14.96 4.57 0.04
N LEU A 267 14.23 3.57 0.53
CA LEU A 267 12.82 3.37 0.18
C LEU A 267 11.95 4.29 1.06
N TRP A 268 11.05 5.02 0.41
CA TRP A 268 10.04 5.86 1.06
C TRP A 268 8.65 5.34 0.74
N LEU A 269 7.82 5.15 1.76
CA LEU A 269 6.44 4.75 1.62
C LEU A 269 5.51 5.80 2.23
N GLY A 270 4.53 6.21 1.44
CA GLY A 270 3.42 7.04 1.88
C GLY A 270 2.39 6.16 2.56
N THR A 271 1.99 6.54 3.77
CA THR A 271 1.03 5.76 4.55
C THR A 271 -0.14 6.59 5.05
N SER A 272 -1.19 5.91 5.53
CA SER A 272 -2.30 6.55 6.26
C SER A 272 -1.87 7.35 7.51
N GLY A 273 -0.67 7.10 8.04
CA GLY A 273 -0.18 7.70 9.28
C GLY A 273 1.06 8.59 9.12
N GLY A 274 1.55 8.80 7.90
CA GLY A 274 2.75 9.59 7.60
C GLY A 274 3.71 8.91 6.61
N LEU A 275 4.98 9.34 6.64
CA LEU A 275 6.05 8.82 5.78
C LEU A 275 6.82 7.72 6.51
N LEU A 276 6.92 6.54 5.91
CA LEU A 276 7.88 5.51 6.31
C LEU A 276 9.14 5.62 5.47
N ARG A 277 10.28 5.47 6.12
CA ARG A 277 11.61 5.43 5.51
C ARG A 277 12.24 4.09 5.83
N TYR A 278 12.86 3.45 4.84
CA TYR A 278 13.71 2.28 5.02
C TYR A 278 15.07 2.52 4.37
N ASP A 279 16.12 2.49 5.18
CA ASP A 279 17.51 2.73 4.75
C ASP A 279 18.28 1.45 4.37
N GLY A 280 17.56 0.33 4.21
CA GLY A 280 18.15 -1.00 4.01
C GLY A 280 18.43 -1.76 5.30
N PHE A 281 18.38 -1.11 6.46
CA PHE A 281 18.64 -1.74 7.77
C PHE A 281 17.46 -1.59 8.73
N SER A 282 16.84 -0.41 8.75
CA SER A 282 15.85 -0.04 9.74
C SER A 282 14.73 0.80 9.16
N TRP A 283 13.55 0.66 9.75
CA TRP A 283 12.37 1.44 9.40
C TRP A 283 12.18 2.60 10.38
N GLN A 284 11.84 3.76 9.84
CA GLN A 284 11.53 4.97 10.61
C GLN A 284 10.22 5.58 10.12
N LEU A 285 9.32 5.89 11.06
CA LEU A 285 8.08 6.63 10.78
C LEU A 285 8.26 8.11 11.10
N PHE A 286 7.90 8.95 10.14
CA PHE A 286 7.74 10.38 10.30
C PHE A 286 6.25 10.71 10.22
N ASN A 287 5.73 11.44 11.21
CA ASN A 287 4.33 11.83 11.30
C ASN A 287 4.19 13.24 11.87
N ILE A 288 2.98 13.62 12.31
CA ILE A 288 2.70 14.95 12.89
C ILE A 288 3.59 15.29 14.10
N GLN A 289 4.00 14.29 14.88
CA GLN A 289 4.93 14.47 16.00
C GLN A 289 6.34 14.84 15.53
N ASN A 290 6.68 14.52 14.29
CA ASN A 290 7.92 14.89 13.62
C ASN A 290 7.78 16.15 12.75
N GLY A 291 6.62 16.83 12.76
CA GLY A 291 6.38 18.06 12.00
C GLY A 291 5.84 17.83 10.58
N LEU A 292 5.39 16.63 10.23
CA LEU A 292 4.63 16.42 8.98
C LEU A 292 3.20 16.97 9.13
N PRO A 293 2.54 17.34 8.01
CA PRO A 293 1.11 17.62 8.04
C PRO A 293 0.33 16.36 8.43
N TYR A 294 -0.87 16.56 8.99
CA TYR A 294 -1.79 15.46 9.25
C TYR A 294 -2.29 14.84 7.95
N GLY A 295 -2.59 13.54 8.00
CA GLY A 295 -3.28 12.82 6.93
C GLY A 295 -2.48 11.71 6.26
N SER A 296 -3.15 11.02 5.35
CA SER A 296 -2.61 9.99 4.49
C SER A 296 -1.76 10.62 3.42
N ILE A 297 -0.52 10.16 3.30
CA ILE A 297 0.39 10.59 2.25
C ILE A 297 -0.02 9.91 0.95
N SER A 298 -0.52 10.69 -0.01
CA SER A 298 -1.07 10.15 -1.27
C SER A 298 -0.03 10.03 -2.36
N GLN A 299 0.73 11.08 -2.63
CA GLN A 299 1.76 11.10 -3.68
C GLN A 299 3.15 11.28 -3.09
N LEU A 300 4.15 10.67 -3.74
CA LEU A 300 5.56 10.80 -3.40
C LEU A 300 6.39 11.03 -4.64
N LEU A 301 7.37 11.91 -4.52
CA LEU A 301 8.34 12.19 -5.57
C LEU A 301 9.71 12.45 -4.91
N ALA A 302 10.66 11.55 -5.16
CA ALA A 302 12.01 11.70 -4.66
C ALA A 302 12.85 12.62 -5.57
N ASN A 303 13.60 13.53 -4.96
CA ASN A 303 14.57 14.35 -5.66
C ASN A 303 15.97 13.73 -5.59
N ALA A 304 16.80 14.11 -6.56
CA ALA A 304 18.20 13.70 -6.63
C ALA A 304 19.05 14.16 -5.43
N ASP A 305 18.63 15.24 -4.74
CA ASP A 305 19.29 15.75 -3.53
C ASP A 305 18.89 15.03 -2.24
N GLY A 306 18.05 13.99 -2.35
CA GLY A 306 17.56 13.19 -1.22
C GLY A 306 16.34 13.77 -0.50
N THR A 307 15.81 14.91 -0.94
CA THR A 307 14.54 15.45 -0.43
C THR A 307 13.34 14.75 -1.07
N ILE A 308 12.21 14.73 -0.35
CA ILE A 308 10.99 14.06 -0.79
C ILE A 308 9.86 15.09 -0.88
N TRP A 309 9.35 15.28 -2.09
CA TRP A 309 8.08 15.96 -2.31
C TRP A 309 6.94 14.99 -2.02
N PHE A 310 5.88 15.49 -1.38
CA PHE A 310 4.70 14.70 -1.11
C PHE A 310 3.43 15.55 -0.97
N THR A 311 2.29 14.89 -1.07
CA THR A 311 0.97 15.48 -0.78
C THR A 311 0.23 14.66 0.27
N SER A 312 -0.76 15.28 0.92
CA SER A 312 -1.63 14.63 1.90
C SER A 312 -3.08 14.75 1.47
N LEU A 313 -3.86 13.68 1.62
CA LEU A 313 -5.29 13.69 1.29
C LEU A 313 -6.11 14.62 2.18
N GLN A 314 -5.66 14.86 3.41
CA GLN A 314 -6.40 15.67 4.39
C GLN A 314 -5.76 17.03 4.66
N ALA A 315 -4.54 17.28 4.16
CA ALA A 315 -3.89 18.59 4.26
C ALA A 315 -3.62 19.14 2.86
N PRO A 316 -4.27 20.26 2.48
CA PRO A 316 -4.06 20.84 1.16
C PRO A 316 -2.64 21.40 1.06
N GLY A 317 -1.95 21.09 -0.04
CA GLY A 317 -0.60 21.58 -0.28
C GLY A 317 0.33 20.56 -0.89
N LEU A 318 1.46 21.09 -1.35
CA LEU A 318 2.66 20.33 -1.67
C LEU A 318 3.64 20.50 -0.50
N ALA A 319 4.23 19.42 -0.02
CA ALA A 319 5.16 19.45 1.10
C ALA A 319 6.53 18.89 0.68
N LEU A 320 7.59 19.53 1.16
CA LEU A 320 8.98 19.10 0.96
C LEU A 320 9.57 18.64 2.28
N PHE A 321 9.97 17.37 2.35
CA PHE A 321 10.67 16.79 3.48
C PHE A 321 12.15 16.61 3.19
N ASN A 322 13.02 17.13 4.05
CA ASN A 322 14.48 17.01 3.91
C ASN A 322 15.12 16.00 4.88
N GLY A 323 14.33 15.11 5.48
CA GLY A 323 14.79 14.16 6.49
C GLY A 323 14.71 14.68 7.94
N ALA A 324 14.52 15.99 8.14
CA ALA A 324 14.43 16.59 9.47
C ALA A 324 13.23 17.54 9.64
N THR A 325 12.94 18.33 8.62
CA THR A 325 11.90 19.36 8.63
C THR A 325 11.04 19.28 7.39
N THR A 326 9.79 19.69 7.52
CA THR A 326 8.84 19.77 6.42
C THR A 326 8.55 21.24 6.08
N THR A 327 8.70 21.60 4.82
CA THR A 327 8.24 22.90 4.29
C THR A 327 6.92 22.69 3.55
N LEU A 328 5.89 23.47 3.89
CA LEU A 328 4.57 23.38 3.27
C LEU A 328 4.35 24.53 2.29
N TYR A 329 3.91 24.18 1.08
CA TYR A 329 3.52 25.12 0.03
C TYR A 329 2.01 24.97 -0.21
N SER A 330 1.25 25.96 0.23
CA SER A 330 -0.19 25.97 0.02
C SER A 330 -0.50 26.08 -1.47
N LEU A 331 -1.44 25.24 -1.94
CA LEU A 331 -1.99 25.34 -3.29
C LEU A 331 -2.75 26.68 -3.45
N PRO A 332 -2.83 27.25 -4.66
CA PRO A 332 -3.72 28.37 -4.97
C PRO A 332 -5.17 28.10 -4.56
N GLU A 333 -5.88 29.12 -4.07
CA GLU A 333 -7.23 29.00 -3.48
C GLU A 333 -8.23 28.28 -4.39
N GLN A 334 -8.14 28.50 -5.71
CA GLN A 334 -9.05 27.92 -6.70
C GLN A 334 -8.94 26.39 -6.81
N ILE A 335 -7.87 25.79 -6.29
CA ILE A 335 -7.62 24.35 -6.40
C ILE A 335 -7.47 23.64 -5.05
N GLN A 336 -7.45 24.35 -3.93
CA GLN A 336 -7.20 23.77 -2.60
C GLN A 336 -8.18 22.66 -2.21
N SER A 337 -9.39 22.67 -2.78
CA SER A 337 -10.42 21.66 -2.54
C SER A 337 -10.29 20.40 -3.37
N TYR A 338 -9.40 20.38 -4.37
CA TYR A 338 -9.20 19.24 -5.26
C TYR A 338 -8.02 18.41 -4.82
N GLU A 339 -8.18 17.09 -4.91
CA GLU A 339 -7.10 16.15 -4.64
C GLU A 339 -6.01 16.26 -5.70
N VAL A 340 -4.75 16.19 -5.25
CA VAL A 340 -3.59 16.02 -6.13
C VAL A 340 -3.47 14.54 -6.47
N THR A 341 -3.58 14.24 -7.75
CA THR A 341 -3.63 12.87 -8.28
C THR A 341 -2.29 12.40 -8.83
N ALA A 342 -1.41 13.32 -9.21
CA ALA A 342 -0.09 13.00 -9.76
C ALA A 342 0.94 14.09 -9.47
N LEU A 343 2.21 13.69 -9.34
CA LEU A 343 3.36 14.58 -9.23
C LEU A 343 4.41 14.17 -10.25
N ALA A 344 5.06 15.13 -10.91
CA ALA A 344 6.21 14.88 -11.77
C ALA A 344 7.26 15.99 -11.65
N ALA A 345 8.53 15.62 -11.55
CA ALA A 345 9.64 16.56 -11.59
C ALA A 345 9.97 16.89 -13.05
N ALA A 346 9.94 18.17 -13.40
CA ALA A 346 10.41 18.65 -14.69
C ALA A 346 11.94 18.68 -14.75
N PRO A 347 12.55 18.61 -15.95
CA PRO A 347 14.00 18.72 -16.13
C PRO A 347 14.62 20.01 -15.59
N ASP A 348 13.83 21.08 -15.48
CA ASP A 348 14.26 22.37 -14.93
C ASP A 348 14.13 22.45 -13.39
N GLY A 349 13.73 21.35 -12.74
CA GLY A 349 13.56 21.24 -11.29
C GLY A 349 12.20 21.70 -10.76
N ALA A 350 11.30 22.20 -11.62
CA ALA A 350 9.93 22.50 -11.20
C ALA A 350 9.12 21.24 -10.98
N ILE A 351 8.07 21.35 -10.16
CA ILE A 351 7.15 20.24 -9.89
C ILE A 351 5.85 20.50 -10.63
N TRP A 352 5.42 19.55 -11.46
CA TRP A 352 4.10 19.51 -12.05
C TRP A 352 3.15 18.71 -11.18
N LEU A 353 1.93 19.23 -11.02
CA LEU A 353 0.88 18.64 -10.22
C LEU A 353 -0.34 18.42 -11.10
N GLY A 354 -0.78 17.16 -11.16
CA GLY A 354 -2.09 16.79 -11.67
C GLY A 354 -3.10 16.86 -10.53
N THR A 355 -4.28 17.43 -10.80
CA THR A 355 -5.37 17.45 -9.84
C THR A 355 -6.66 16.92 -10.48
N GLN A 356 -7.69 16.74 -9.65
CA GLN A 356 -9.04 16.46 -10.13
C GLN A 356 -9.66 17.59 -10.97
N ASN A 357 -9.00 18.75 -11.08
CA ASN A 357 -9.51 19.90 -11.83
C ASN A 357 -8.38 20.78 -12.41
N GLY A 358 -7.48 20.13 -13.13
CA GLY A 358 -6.44 20.78 -13.93
C GLY A 358 -5.02 20.54 -13.43
N LEU A 359 -4.09 21.18 -14.13
CA LEU A 359 -2.64 21.10 -13.94
C LEU A 359 -2.11 22.38 -13.32
N LEU A 360 -1.04 22.25 -12.54
CA LEU A 360 -0.22 23.35 -12.06
C LEU A 360 1.25 23.01 -12.14
N ARG A 361 2.06 24.05 -12.24
CA ARG A 361 3.51 23.97 -12.14
C ARG A 361 3.98 24.83 -10.98
N PHE A 362 4.91 24.31 -10.19
CA PHE A 362 5.54 24.99 -9.07
C PHE A 362 7.04 25.12 -9.31
N ASP A 363 7.56 26.34 -9.38
CA ASP A 363 8.98 26.61 -9.70
C ASP A 363 9.92 26.61 -8.47
N GLY A 364 9.41 26.23 -7.29
CA GLY A 364 10.10 26.33 -6.00
C GLY A 364 9.71 27.57 -5.19
N ASN A 365 9.13 28.60 -5.83
CA ASN A 365 8.70 29.84 -5.20
C ASN A 365 7.25 30.22 -5.56
N ASN A 366 6.87 30.05 -6.82
CA ASN A 366 5.61 30.50 -7.39
C ASN A 366 4.84 29.35 -8.03
N TRP A 367 3.52 29.46 -7.94
CA TRP A 367 2.58 28.62 -8.67
C TRP A 367 2.26 29.26 -10.03
N SER A 368 2.15 28.43 -11.07
CA SER A 368 1.50 28.82 -12.31
C SER A 368 0.00 29.06 -12.08
N GLU A 369 -0.65 29.69 -13.05
CA GLU A 369 -2.10 29.61 -13.14
C GLU A 369 -2.55 28.16 -13.37
N ARG A 370 -3.77 27.87 -12.93
CA ARG A 370 -4.42 26.58 -13.15
C ARG A 370 -4.72 26.41 -14.63
N LEU A 371 -4.19 25.36 -15.23
CA LEU A 371 -4.46 24.99 -16.61
C LEU A 371 -5.50 23.87 -16.67
N VAL A 372 -6.53 24.04 -17.50
CA VAL A 372 -7.45 22.97 -17.90
C VAL A 372 -7.21 22.70 -19.37
N LEU A 373 -6.93 21.45 -19.71
CA LEU A 373 -6.67 21.06 -21.09
C LEU A 373 -7.96 21.07 -21.89
N ASP A 374 -7.93 21.65 -23.09
CA ASP A 374 -9.07 21.67 -23.98
C ASP A 374 -9.46 20.23 -24.37
N GLY A 375 -10.73 19.88 -24.20
CA GLY A 375 -11.23 18.52 -24.46
C GLY A 375 -11.10 17.56 -23.27
N ALA A 376 -10.33 17.89 -22.23
CA ALA A 376 -10.33 17.14 -20.98
C ALA A 376 -11.64 17.41 -20.23
N VAL A 377 -12.60 16.50 -20.36
CA VAL A 377 -13.84 16.52 -19.56
C VAL A 377 -13.46 16.60 -18.09
N ASP A 378 -14.15 17.45 -17.32
CA ASP A 378 -13.97 17.71 -15.88
C ASP A 378 -12.58 18.21 -15.40
N GLY A 379 -11.57 18.21 -16.28
CA GLY A 379 -10.21 18.65 -15.98
C GLY A 379 -9.41 17.65 -15.12
N TRP A 380 -9.90 16.43 -14.92
CA TRP A 380 -9.24 15.44 -14.07
C TRP A 380 -8.01 14.87 -14.75
N ILE A 381 -6.87 15.12 -14.12
CA ILE A 381 -5.57 14.57 -14.48
C ILE A 381 -5.38 13.25 -13.76
N THR A 382 -5.02 12.19 -14.48
CA THR A 382 -4.83 10.86 -13.88
C THR A 382 -3.36 10.55 -13.60
N SER A 383 -2.46 10.99 -14.47
CA SER A 383 -1.02 10.74 -14.35
C SER A 383 -0.19 11.83 -15.06
N LEU A 384 1.11 11.85 -14.74
CA LEU A 384 2.10 12.74 -15.32
C LEU A 384 3.43 11.99 -15.49
N ALA A 385 3.97 11.98 -16.70
CA ALA A 385 5.27 11.36 -16.98
C ALA A 385 6.09 12.23 -17.93
N PHE A 386 7.32 12.54 -17.53
CA PHE A 386 8.28 13.20 -18.41
C PHE A 386 9.05 12.17 -19.23
N SER A 387 9.21 12.45 -20.52
CA SER A 387 10.19 11.78 -21.36
C SER A 387 11.59 12.35 -21.14
N ALA A 388 12.62 11.60 -21.54
CA ALA A 388 14.01 12.06 -21.50
C ALA A 388 14.26 13.33 -22.36
N ASN A 389 13.43 13.57 -23.36
CA ASN A 389 13.52 14.75 -24.23
C ASN A 389 12.88 16.00 -23.62
N GLY A 390 12.22 15.87 -22.46
CA GLY A 390 11.57 16.96 -21.74
C GLY A 390 10.08 17.12 -22.03
N ASP A 391 9.51 16.30 -22.93
CA ASP A 391 8.07 16.29 -23.16
C ASP A 391 7.33 15.75 -21.95
N LEU A 392 6.25 16.40 -21.56
CA LEU A 392 5.35 15.93 -20.50
C LEU A 392 4.13 15.24 -21.13
N TRP A 393 3.90 14.00 -20.73
CA TRP A 393 2.73 13.22 -21.10
C TRP A 393 1.77 13.16 -19.93
N THR A 394 0.48 13.27 -20.21
CA THR A 394 -0.56 13.23 -19.18
C THR A 394 -1.81 12.50 -19.64
N GLY A 395 -2.29 11.61 -18.77
CA GLY A 395 -3.57 10.96 -18.92
C GLY A 395 -4.71 11.84 -18.37
N THR A 396 -5.88 11.73 -19.01
CA THR A 396 -7.13 12.30 -18.54
C THR A 396 -8.26 11.28 -18.66
N ARG A 397 -9.46 11.62 -18.16
CA ARG A 397 -10.69 10.83 -18.40
C ARG A 397 -11.22 10.91 -19.83
N ALA A 398 -10.59 11.67 -20.70
CA ALA A 398 -11.03 11.90 -22.07
C ALA A 398 -9.87 11.85 -23.07
N GLY A 399 -8.78 11.13 -22.75
CA GLY A 399 -7.66 10.91 -23.66
C GLY A 399 -6.29 11.30 -23.12
N LEU A 400 -5.29 11.11 -23.98
CA LEU A 400 -3.88 11.34 -23.73
C LEU A 400 -3.45 12.70 -24.30
N TYR A 401 -2.60 13.42 -23.57
CA TYR A 401 -2.09 14.72 -24.00
C TYR A 401 -0.57 14.78 -23.85
N GLN A 402 0.07 15.56 -24.72
CA GLN A 402 1.51 15.83 -24.71
C GLN A 402 1.73 17.34 -24.60
N TYR A 403 2.76 17.73 -23.85
CA TYR A 403 3.31 19.07 -23.80
C TYR A 403 4.77 19.04 -24.25
N ASP A 404 5.09 19.75 -25.33
CA ASP A 404 6.43 19.80 -25.96
C ASP A 404 7.37 20.85 -25.33
N GLY A 405 6.96 21.46 -24.21
CA GLY A 405 7.65 22.60 -23.60
C GLY A 405 7.05 23.96 -23.96
N GLU A 406 6.25 24.04 -25.01
CA GLU A 406 5.59 25.26 -25.47
C GLU A 406 4.06 25.11 -25.60
N ASN A 407 3.59 24.00 -26.17
CA ASN A 407 2.21 23.78 -26.55
C ASN A 407 1.66 22.44 -26.04
N TRP A 408 0.38 22.43 -25.70
CA TRP A 408 -0.37 21.21 -25.39
C TRP A 408 -1.07 20.70 -26.64
N ALA A 409 -1.00 19.40 -26.87
CA ALA A 409 -1.71 18.71 -27.92
C ALA A 409 -2.43 17.46 -27.38
N SER A 410 -3.69 17.27 -27.78
CA SER A 410 -4.39 16.00 -27.59
C SER A 410 -3.86 14.98 -28.59
N ILE A 411 -3.54 13.79 -28.11
CA ILE A 411 -3.10 12.68 -28.95
C ILE A 411 -4.32 11.88 -29.37
N ASP A 412 -4.55 11.81 -30.67
CA ASP A 412 -5.65 11.03 -31.21
C ASP A 412 -5.35 9.53 -31.06
N THR A 413 -6.10 8.85 -30.19
CA THR A 413 -5.99 7.40 -30.02
C THR A 413 -7.08 6.63 -30.80
N SER A 414 -7.74 7.32 -31.75
CA SER A 414 -9.10 7.23 -32.33
C SER A 414 -9.92 5.94 -32.35
N GLU A 415 -9.40 4.76 -32.01
CA GLU A 415 -10.25 3.59 -31.78
C GLU A 415 -9.87 2.87 -30.47
N PRO A 416 -10.67 3.04 -29.39
CA PRO A 416 -11.79 3.98 -29.23
C PRO A 416 -11.35 5.42 -28.90
N SER A 417 -12.06 6.41 -29.45
CA SER A 417 -11.89 7.84 -29.12
C SER A 417 -12.34 8.18 -27.69
N ASN A 418 -11.70 9.16 -27.05
CA ASN A 418 -12.05 9.67 -25.71
C ASN A 418 -12.05 8.61 -24.60
N GLU A 419 -11.13 7.66 -24.67
CA GLU A 419 -10.98 6.66 -23.61
C GLU A 419 -10.36 7.26 -22.34
N THR A 420 -10.68 6.67 -21.19
CA THR A 420 -9.99 7.02 -19.95
C THR A 420 -8.57 6.51 -20.02
N ILE A 421 -7.62 7.41 -19.77
CA ILE A 421 -6.24 7.05 -19.49
C ILE A 421 -6.09 6.96 -17.98
N PHE A 422 -5.85 5.76 -17.46
CA PHE A 422 -5.69 5.53 -16.02
C PHE A 422 -4.29 5.91 -15.55
N ASP A 423 -3.28 5.62 -16.37
CA ASP A 423 -1.89 5.92 -16.06
C ASP A 423 -1.05 6.05 -17.34
N VAL A 424 0.07 6.75 -17.24
CA VAL A 424 1.01 6.97 -18.35
C VAL A 424 2.42 6.94 -17.80
N GLU A 425 3.29 6.18 -18.47
CA GLU A 425 4.70 6.11 -18.17
C GLU A 425 5.50 6.17 -19.47
N VAL A 426 6.73 6.65 -19.38
CA VAL A 426 7.66 6.71 -20.52
C VAL A 426 8.88 5.87 -20.18
N ASP A 427 9.19 4.91 -21.05
CA ASP A 427 10.31 4.01 -20.83
C ASP A 427 11.66 4.65 -21.19
N GLY A 428 12.76 3.96 -20.89
CA GLY A 428 14.12 4.48 -21.13
C GLY A 428 14.46 4.70 -22.60
N THR A 429 13.65 4.18 -23.53
CA THR A 429 13.81 4.38 -24.99
C THR A 429 13.02 5.58 -25.49
N GLY A 430 12.16 6.17 -24.66
CA GLY A 430 11.23 7.23 -25.05
C GLY A 430 9.90 6.70 -25.57
N THR A 431 9.64 5.40 -25.49
CA THR A 431 8.34 4.83 -25.84
C THR A 431 7.33 5.17 -24.74
N VAL A 432 6.16 5.65 -25.14
CA VAL A 432 5.10 6.01 -24.20
C VAL A 432 4.14 4.84 -24.06
N TRP A 433 3.87 4.48 -22.80
CA TRP A 433 2.91 3.44 -22.46
C TRP A 433 1.78 4.05 -21.64
N ALA A 434 0.55 3.78 -22.06
CA ALA A 434 -0.64 4.29 -21.40
C ALA A 434 -1.58 3.13 -21.06
N LEU A 435 -2.01 3.08 -19.79
CA LEU A 435 -3.06 2.17 -19.36
C LEU A 435 -4.42 2.80 -19.67
N THR A 436 -5.22 2.13 -20.50
CA THR A 436 -6.49 2.65 -21.04
C THR A 436 -7.67 1.74 -20.72
N ASP A 437 -8.91 2.23 -20.83
CA ASP A 437 -10.12 1.39 -20.76
C ASP A 437 -10.05 0.16 -21.70
N SER A 438 -9.34 0.30 -22.81
CA SER A 438 -9.21 -0.70 -23.88
C SER A 438 -8.02 -1.65 -23.71
N GLY A 439 -7.23 -1.49 -22.65
CA GLY A 439 -6.01 -2.25 -22.39
C GLY A 439 -4.77 -1.37 -22.38
N LEU A 440 -3.62 -1.95 -22.75
CA LEU A 440 -2.34 -1.25 -22.75
C LEU A 440 -2.07 -0.65 -24.14
N LEU A 441 -1.90 0.66 -24.19
CA LEU A 441 -1.52 1.39 -25.39
C LEU A 441 -0.01 1.66 -25.37
N ARG A 442 0.64 1.38 -26.50
CA ARG A 442 2.04 1.73 -26.78
C ARG A 442 2.07 2.78 -27.88
N LEU A 443 2.86 3.82 -27.67
CA LEU A 443 3.16 4.83 -28.67
C LEU A 443 4.67 4.89 -28.87
N ASP A 444 5.13 4.44 -30.04
CA ASP A 444 6.50 4.64 -30.47
C ASP A 444 6.61 5.98 -31.20
N VAL A 445 7.62 6.77 -30.85
CA VAL A 445 8.07 7.85 -31.73
C VAL A 445 8.78 7.17 -32.90
N ALA A 446 8.18 7.23 -34.09
CA ALA A 446 8.76 6.66 -35.29
C ALA A 446 10.12 7.30 -35.50
N GLU A 447 11.18 6.48 -35.45
CA GLU A 447 12.43 6.85 -36.09
C GLU A 447 12.07 7.25 -37.52
N SER A 448 12.41 8.48 -37.91
CA SER A 448 12.36 8.87 -39.32
C SER A 448 13.05 7.77 -40.09
N GLU A 449 12.35 7.08 -40.99
CA GLU A 449 12.98 6.08 -41.86
C GLU A 449 14.12 6.79 -42.58
N VAL A 450 15.34 6.64 -42.06
CA VAL A 450 16.54 7.06 -42.77
C VAL A 450 16.61 6.09 -43.92
N ALA A 451 16.11 6.53 -45.08
CA ALA A 451 16.26 5.79 -46.33
C ALA A 451 17.73 5.33 -46.40
N PRO A 452 17.98 4.03 -46.65
CA PRO A 452 19.35 3.53 -46.71
C PRO A 452 20.12 4.42 -47.68
N ILE A 453 21.26 4.96 -47.22
CA ILE A 453 22.18 5.70 -48.06
C ILE A 453 22.49 4.77 -49.22
N ALA A 454 22.01 5.11 -50.42
CA ALA A 454 22.32 4.36 -51.62
C ALA A 454 23.85 4.28 -51.70
N GLU A 455 24.37 3.06 -51.75
CA GLU A 455 25.80 2.84 -51.98
C GLU A 455 26.22 3.66 -53.21
N PRO A 456 27.37 4.36 -53.15
CA PRO A 456 27.82 5.14 -54.29
C PRO A 456 27.97 4.18 -55.47
N GLU A 457 27.21 4.42 -56.55
CA GLU A 457 27.35 3.68 -57.80
C GLU A 457 28.84 3.65 -58.17
N ASP A 458 29.37 2.43 -58.32
CA ASP A 458 30.69 2.18 -58.85
C ASP A 458 30.88 2.99 -60.13
N ILE A 459 31.69 4.05 -60.04
CA ILE A 459 32.23 4.70 -61.23
C ILE A 459 33.21 3.69 -61.83
N ALA A 460 32.72 2.96 -62.83
CA ALA A 460 33.51 2.00 -63.59
C ALA A 460 34.76 2.67 -64.21
N PRO A 461 35.89 1.94 -64.30
CA PRO A 461 37.22 2.48 -64.57
C PRO A 461 37.44 3.06 -65.97
#